data_AF-A0A918Q358-F1
#
_entry.id   AF-A0A918Q358-F1
#
_cell.length_a   1.000
_cell.length_b   1.000
_cell.length_c   1.000
_cell.angle_alpha   90.00
_cell.angle_beta   90.00
_cell.angle_gamma   90.00
#
_symmetry.space_group_name_H-M   'P 1'
#
loop_
_entity.id
_entity.type
_entity.pdbx_description
1 polymer ?
#
loop_
_entity_poly.entity_id
_entity_poly.type
_entity_poly.pdbx_seq_one_letter_code
_entity_poly.pdbx_strand_id
1 'polypeptide(L)'
;MNADTAEGLPEFLLQIMHAHGDALDFYRTVTDVRWTNVSPAGLIEPGERTGTYRTGLDDLLTDENGSSRISTEDYAVALIDEVEKPQHIGERFTVAY
;
A
#
# COMPACT_ATOMS: atom_id res chain seq x y z
N MET A 1 -10.48 6.71 -1.64
CA MET A 1 -11.69 5.89 -1.41
C MET A 1 -11.99 5.94 0.08
N ASN A 2 -13.17 6.40 0.49
CA ASN A 2 -13.54 6.43 1.91
C ASN A 2 -13.78 4.99 2.38
N ALA A 3 -13.18 4.60 3.50
CA ALA A 3 -13.29 3.24 4.06
C ALA A 3 -14.74 2.84 4.41
N ASP A 4 -15.68 3.79 4.41
CA ASP A 4 -17.08 3.59 4.78
C ASP A 4 -18.01 3.12 3.64
N THR A 5 -17.54 3.03 2.40
CA THR A 5 -18.38 2.54 1.29
C THR A 5 -17.64 1.49 0.45
N ALA A 6 -17.38 0.34 1.08
CA ALA A 6 -17.00 -0.89 0.42
C ALA A 6 -18.23 -1.81 0.25
N GLU A 7 -19.23 -1.29 -0.45
CA GLU A 7 -20.49 -2.00 -0.69
C GLU A 7 -20.22 -3.31 -1.45
N GLY A 8 -20.56 -4.45 -0.83
CA GLY A 8 -20.38 -5.78 -1.43
C GLY A 8 -19.10 -6.53 -1.04
N LEU A 9 -18.20 -5.95 -0.24
CA LEU A 9 -17.08 -6.72 0.31
C LEU A 9 -17.53 -7.64 1.45
N PRO A 10 -17.00 -8.87 1.52
CA PRO A 10 -17.12 -9.72 2.70
C PRO A 10 -16.71 -9.00 4.00
N GLU A 11 -17.47 -9.20 5.07
CA GLU A 11 -17.23 -8.54 6.37
C GLU A 11 -15.79 -8.72 6.88
N PHE A 12 -15.21 -9.91 6.73
CA PHE A 12 -13.85 -10.16 7.18
C PHE A 12 -12.81 -9.29 6.45
N LEU A 13 -13.07 -8.89 5.21
CA LEU A 13 -12.21 -7.96 4.47
C LEU A 13 -12.36 -6.54 5.00
N LEU A 14 -13.59 -6.10 5.32
CA LEU A 14 -13.82 -4.79 5.95
C LEU A 14 -13.07 -4.68 7.28
N GLN A 15 -13.14 -5.72 8.11
CA GLN A 15 -12.43 -5.77 9.39
C GLN A 15 -10.91 -5.65 9.20
N ILE A 16 -10.34 -6.33 8.19
CA ILE A 16 -8.92 -6.22 7.85
C ILE A 16 -8.59 -4.79 7.41
N MET A 17 -9.42 -4.18 6.55
CA MET A 17 -9.20 -2.81 6.06
C MET A 17 -9.22 -1.79 7.20
N HIS A 18 -10.22 -1.88 8.09
CA HIS A 18 -10.30 -1.01 9.27
C HIS A 18 -9.08 -1.18 10.19
N ALA A 19 -8.66 -2.42 10.47
CA ALA A 19 -7.49 -2.68 11.29
C ALA A 19 -6.19 -2.05 10.73
N HIS A 20 -6.02 -2.05 9.40
CA HIS A 20 -4.87 -1.36 8.78
C HIS A 20 -5.00 0.17 8.83
N GLY A 21 -6.22 0.70 8.71
CA GLY A 21 -6.51 2.13 8.90
C GLY A 21 -6.15 2.58 10.32
N ASP A 22 -6.61 1.86 11.34
CA ASP A 22 -6.32 2.13 12.74
C ASP A 22 -4.81 2.06 13.02
N ALA A 23 -4.10 1.10 12.44
CA ALA A 23 -2.65 0.99 12.58
C ALA A 23 -1.93 2.19 11.95
N LEU A 24 -2.35 2.65 10.77
CA LEU A 24 -1.78 3.84 10.13
C LEU A 24 -2.04 5.10 10.96
N ASP A 25 -3.25 5.25 11.49
CA ASP A 25 -3.59 6.38 12.35
C ASP A 25 -2.78 6.37 13.64
N PHE A 26 -2.50 5.19 14.21
CA PHE A 26 -1.54 5.06 15.31
C PHE A 26 -0.13 5.49 14.89
N TYR A 27 0.40 5.00 13.77
CA TYR A 27 1.76 5.36 13.31
C TYR A 27 1.93 6.87 13.13
N ARG A 28 0.91 7.57 12.63
CA ARG A 28 0.92 9.04 12.49
C ARG A 28 1.10 9.79 13.82
N THR A 29 0.81 9.15 14.96
CA THR A 29 1.05 9.75 16.30
C THR A 29 2.47 9.51 16.82
N VAL A 30 3.22 8.58 16.22
CA VAL A 30 4.56 8.18 16.68
C VAL A 30 5.61 9.15 16.15
N THR A 31 6.40 9.74 17.05
CA THR A 31 7.38 10.79 16.72
C THR A 31 8.83 10.41 17.02
N ASP A 32 9.04 9.32 17.74
CA ASP A 32 10.34 8.82 18.20
C ASP A 32 10.83 7.56 17.44
N VAL A 33 10.04 7.09 16.48
CA VAL A 33 10.36 5.97 15.60
C VAL A 33 10.31 6.42 14.14
N ARG A 34 11.31 6.02 13.35
CA ARG A 34 11.27 6.13 11.89
C ARG A 34 10.44 4.99 11.33
N TRP A 35 9.18 5.27 11.04
CA TRP A 35 8.26 4.30 10.45
C TRP A 35 8.00 4.64 8.97
N THR A 36 7.62 3.61 8.22
CA THR A 36 7.08 3.73 6.86
C THR A 36 5.96 2.71 6.73
N ASN A 37 4.84 3.11 6.13
CA ASN A 37 3.75 2.18 5.81
C ASN A 37 3.67 2.02 4.29
N VAL A 38 3.76 0.79 3.79
CA VAL A 38 3.63 0.51 2.37
C VAL A 38 2.30 -0.19 2.14
N SER A 39 1.38 0.49 1.46
CA SER A 39 0.10 -0.09 1.07
C SER A 39 0.24 -0.76 -0.30
N PRO A 40 -0.11 -2.05 -0.46
CA PRO A 40 -0.11 -2.67 -1.78
C PRO A 40 -1.17 -2.05 -2.69
N ALA A 41 -1.10 -2.38 -3.98
CA ALA A 41 -2.19 -2.16 -4.91
C ALA A 41 -3.48 -2.89 -4.48
N GLY A 42 -4.61 -2.56 -5.11
CA GLY A 42 -5.89 -3.20 -4.82
C GLY A 42 -5.88 -4.74 -4.96
N LEU A 43 -5.00 -5.27 -5.82
CA LEU A 43 -4.70 -6.69 -5.94
C LEU A 43 -3.19 -6.93 -5.87
N ILE A 44 -2.79 -7.81 -4.95
CA ILE A 44 -1.43 -8.34 -4.84
C ILE A 44 -1.47 -9.86 -4.89
N GLU A 45 -0.68 -10.44 -5.79
CA GLU A 45 -0.61 -11.88 -6.03
C GLU A 45 0.77 -12.28 -6.61
N PRO A 46 1.17 -13.56 -6.59
CA PRO A 46 2.42 -13.98 -7.23
C PRO A 46 2.45 -13.62 -8.72
N GLY A 47 3.60 -13.14 -9.21
CA GLY A 47 3.78 -12.72 -10.59
C GLY A 47 5.24 -12.63 -11.01
N GLU A 48 5.56 -11.65 -11.84
CA GLU A 48 6.93 -11.41 -12.33
C GLU A 48 7.65 -10.36 -11.47
N ARG A 49 8.96 -10.56 -11.26
CA ARG A 49 9.85 -9.56 -10.67
C ARG A 49 10.42 -8.67 -11.77
N THR A 50 9.75 -7.56 -12.06
CA THR A 50 10.17 -6.61 -13.10
C THR A 50 11.11 -5.53 -12.57
N GLY A 51 11.01 -5.19 -11.28
CA GLY A 51 11.66 -4.02 -10.69
C GLY A 51 11.12 -2.69 -11.20
N THR A 52 9.95 -2.68 -11.86
CA THR A 52 9.32 -1.48 -12.42
C THR A 52 7.92 -1.34 -11.87
N TYR A 53 7.67 -0.21 -11.20
CA TYR A 53 6.38 0.13 -10.60
C TYR A 53 6.30 1.64 -10.43
N ARG A 54 5.10 2.16 -10.23
CA ARG A 54 4.83 3.55 -9.85
C ARG A 54 4.63 3.64 -8.34
N THR A 55 5.01 4.77 -7.76
CA THR A 55 4.71 5.11 -6.38
C THR A 55 3.64 6.21 -6.31
N GLY A 56 2.89 6.22 -5.22
CA GLY A 56 1.89 7.24 -4.90
C GLY A 56 1.76 7.39 -3.39
N LEU A 57 1.07 8.43 -2.94
CA LEU A 57 0.81 8.65 -1.52
C LEU A 57 -0.57 8.07 -1.16
N ASP A 58 -1.60 8.92 -1.18
CA ASP A 58 -2.89 8.54 -0.63
C ASP A 58 -3.88 7.94 -1.64
N ASP A 59 -3.75 8.31 -2.90
CA ASP A 59 -4.64 7.89 -3.97
C ASP A 59 -4.36 6.47 -4.46
N LEU A 60 -5.42 5.77 -4.85
CA LEU A 60 -5.31 4.45 -5.47
C LEU A 60 -4.66 4.60 -6.84
N LEU A 61 -3.55 3.90 -7.06
CA LEU A 61 -2.92 3.82 -8.37
C LEU A 61 -3.64 2.79 -9.23
N THR A 62 -4.08 3.22 -10.41
CA THR A 62 -4.68 2.34 -11.44
C THR A 62 -3.98 2.51 -12.78
N ASP A 63 -3.97 1.44 -13.57
CA ASP A 63 -3.58 1.48 -14.98
C ASP A 63 -4.68 2.14 -15.86
N GLU A 64 -4.44 2.19 -17.17
CA GLU A 64 -5.37 2.75 -18.17
C GLU A 64 -6.72 2.02 -18.23
N ASN A 65 -6.78 0.79 -17.73
CA ASN A 65 -7.98 -0.04 -17.68
C ASN A 65 -8.70 0.05 -16.32
N GLY A 66 -8.21 0.88 -15.40
CA GLY A 66 -8.73 1.00 -14.04
C GLY A 66 -8.30 -0.12 -13.10
N SER A 67 -7.31 -0.92 -13.47
CA SER A 67 -6.79 -2.02 -12.64
C SER A 67 -5.71 -1.52 -11.69
N SER A 68 -5.84 -1.83 -10.40
CA SER A 68 -4.80 -1.58 -9.39
C SER A 68 -4.12 -2.89 -9.04
N ARG A 69 -2.92 -3.14 -9.58
CA ARG A 69 -2.22 -4.43 -9.42
C ARG A 69 -0.72 -4.23 -9.17
N ILE A 70 -0.15 -5.15 -8.40
CA ILE A 70 1.29 -5.32 -8.22
C ILE A 70 1.59 -6.81 -7.98
N SER A 71 2.71 -7.33 -8.47
CA SER A 71 3.16 -8.67 -8.09
C SER A 71 3.70 -8.68 -6.65
N THR A 72 3.65 -9.83 -6.00
CA THR A 72 4.28 -10.02 -4.67
C THR A 72 5.78 -9.74 -4.74
N GLU A 73 6.41 -10.09 -5.87
CA GLU A 73 7.83 -9.90 -6.14
C GLU A 73 8.20 -8.42 -6.27
N ASP A 74 7.43 -7.63 -7.04
CA ASP A 74 7.69 -6.19 -7.20
C ASP A 74 7.30 -5.40 -5.96
N TYR A 75 6.28 -5.83 -5.21
CA TYR A 75 5.99 -5.28 -3.89
C TYR A 75 7.18 -5.50 -2.91
N ALA A 76 7.80 -6.68 -2.94
CA ALA A 76 9.00 -6.94 -2.15
C ALA A 76 10.19 -6.08 -2.62
N VAL A 77 10.34 -5.84 -3.93
CA VAL A 77 11.36 -4.90 -4.44
C VAL A 77 11.11 -3.49 -3.90
N ALA A 78 9.88 -2.98 -3.95
CA ALA A 78 9.53 -1.67 -3.41
C ALA A 78 9.84 -1.51 -1.91
N LEU A 79 9.59 -2.56 -1.12
CA LEU A 79 9.96 -2.58 0.29
C LEU A 79 11.47 -2.46 0.49
N ILE A 80 12.27 -3.20 -0.28
CA ILE A 80 13.73 -3.17 -0.18
C ILE A 80 14.30 -1.84 -0.69
N ASP A 81 13.76 -1.30 -1.79
CA ASP A 81 14.19 0.00 -2.33
C ASP A 81 14.01 1.13 -1.30
N GLU A 82 12.90 1.14 -0.56
CA GLU A 82 12.66 2.10 0.52
C GLU A 82 13.60 1.89 1.72
N VAL A 83 13.96 0.65 2.05
CA VAL A 83 14.95 0.36 3.11
C VAL A 83 16.34 0.85 2.71
N GLU A 84 16.74 0.66 1.44
CA GLU A 84 18.06 1.04 0.93
C GLU A 84 18.17 2.55 0.67
N LYS A 85 17.11 3.19 0.18
CA LYS A 85 17.07 4.61 -0.18
C LYS A 85 15.79 5.28 0.33
N PRO A 86 15.67 5.50 1.65
CA PRO A 86 14.41 5.95 2.24
C PRO A 86 13.90 7.26 1.65
N GLN A 87 12.71 7.25 1.07
CA GLN A 87 12.00 8.43 0.57
C GLN A 87 10.74 8.74 1.39
N HIS A 88 10.22 7.78 2.15
CA HIS A 88 8.90 7.82 2.78
C HIS A 88 8.94 7.62 4.30
N ILE A 89 9.82 8.35 4.98
CA ILE A 89 9.93 8.31 6.44
C ILE A 89 8.82 9.14 7.10
N GLY A 90 8.07 8.49 7.99
CA GLY A 90 6.96 9.10 8.72
C GLY A 90 5.69 9.23 7.88
N GLU A 91 5.59 8.49 6.78
CA GLU A 91 4.42 8.53 5.89
C GLU A 91 4.04 7.15 5.34
N ARG A 92 2.86 7.13 4.72
CA ARG A 92 2.37 6.00 3.94
C ARG A 92 2.60 6.29 2.46
N PHE A 93 3.05 5.29 1.72
CA PHE A 93 3.02 5.30 0.26
C PHE A 93 2.42 4.00 -0.27
N THR A 94 2.14 3.98 -1.57
CA THR A 94 1.60 2.81 -2.28
C THR A 94 2.37 2.53 -3.56
N VAL A 95 2.29 1.29 -4.04
CA VAL A 95 2.91 0.84 -5.29
C VAL A 95 1.94 0.05 -6.16
N ALA A 96 1.99 0.32 -7.46
CA ALA A 96 1.26 -0.41 -8.50
C ALA A 96 1.92 -0.23 -9.86
N TYR A 97 1.51 -1.02 -10.85
CA TYR A 97 1.87 -0.80 -12.26
C TYR A 97 1.20 0.44 -12.84
#